data_AF-A0A9X0B0P2-F1
#
_entry.id   AF-A0A9X0B0P2-F1
#
_cell.length_a   1.000
_cell.length_b   1.000
_cell.length_c   1.000
_cell.angle_alpha   90.00
_cell.angle_beta   90.00
_cell.angle_gamma   90.00
#
_symmetry.space_group_name_H-M   'P 1'
#
loop_
_entity.id
_entity.type
_entity.pdbx_description
1 polymer ?
#
loop_
_entity_poly.entity_id
_entity_poly.type
_entity_poly.pdbx_seq_one_letter_code
_entity_poly.pdbx_strand_id
1 'polypeptide(L)'
;MGPQLLFWTLWILLVSALARPEYLLPPKTLIKPMRNIVLILDVSGSMEKSSGQNEQTRLQAVQQTARTFISQRKNDRIGLVIFASQAWPFAPISEDKQALQSRIDQLAPGMIGQQTAIGDALGVAVKLLDNSLETDAAKMAILLTDGNDTASKLDPKVAAQLAAAHHVMVHTIAFGDENSSEEDKVDTGLLTDIAAITGGHAWQAATHRDALAQVWQQIDAQTPEQVKTLGLSWHRPLFVWPLSLALLLLLLFVSISTLARRRV
;
A
#
# COMPACT_ATOMS: atom_id res chain seq x y z
N MET A 1 -47.45 -48.17 -18.41
CA MET A 1 -46.63 -47.58 -17.31
C MET A 1 -45.47 -46.70 -17.82
N GLY A 2 -45.01 -46.81 -19.09
CA GLY A 2 -43.87 -46.04 -19.60
C GLY A 2 -43.96 -44.51 -19.63
N PRO A 3 -45.06 -43.87 -20.08
CA PRO A 3 -45.07 -42.41 -20.30
C PRO A 3 -45.15 -41.59 -19.00
N GLN A 4 -45.79 -42.13 -17.96
CA GLN A 4 -45.92 -41.45 -16.66
C GLN A 4 -44.57 -41.40 -15.92
N LEU A 5 -43.78 -42.48 -15.98
CA LEU A 5 -42.42 -42.52 -15.42
C LEU A 5 -41.49 -41.50 -16.10
N LEU A 6 -41.59 -41.34 -17.42
CA LEU A 6 -40.80 -40.37 -18.17
C LEU A 6 -41.16 -38.92 -17.80
N PHE A 7 -42.46 -38.63 -17.65
CA PHE A 7 -42.93 -37.31 -17.20
C PHE A 7 -42.36 -36.95 -15.82
N TRP A 8 -42.47 -37.84 -14.83
CA TRP A 8 -41.95 -37.59 -13.48
C TRP A 8 -40.42 -37.44 -13.45
N THR A 9 -39.70 -38.23 -14.24
CA THR A 9 -38.23 -38.12 -14.34
C THR A 9 -37.81 -36.78 -14.93
N LEU A 10 -38.49 -36.32 -15.99
CA LEU A 10 -38.22 -35.04 -16.63
C LEU A 10 -38.59 -33.86 -15.72
N TRP A 11 -39.69 -33.99 -14.98
CA TRP A 11 -40.11 -32.99 -13.98
C TRP A 11 -39.08 -32.82 -12.87
N ILE A 12 -38.56 -33.92 -12.30
CA ILE A 12 -37.54 -33.88 -11.25
C ILE A 12 -36.24 -33.24 -11.75
N LEU A 13 -35.82 -33.54 -12.99
CA LEU A 13 -34.62 -32.94 -13.58
C LEU A 13 -34.78 -31.43 -13.81
N LEU A 14 -35.95 -30.98 -14.27
CA LEU A 14 -36.23 -29.55 -14.44
C LEU A 14 -36.28 -28.81 -13.11
N VAL A 15 -36.94 -29.37 -12.09
CA VAL A 15 -36.97 -28.78 -10.74
C VAL A 15 -35.56 -28.71 -10.15
N SER A 16 -34.75 -29.74 -10.34
CA SER A 16 -33.34 -29.77 -9.89
C SER A 16 -32.47 -28.75 -10.64
N ALA A 17 -32.72 -28.51 -11.93
CA ALA A 17 -32.04 -27.46 -12.67
C ALA A 17 -32.45 -26.05 -12.20
N LEU A 18 -33.75 -25.84 -11.93
CA LEU A 18 -34.27 -24.57 -11.41
C LEU A 18 -33.75 -24.24 -10.01
N ALA A 19 -33.56 -25.27 -9.17
CA ALA A 19 -33.02 -25.12 -7.82
C ALA A 19 -31.57 -24.61 -7.81
N ARG A 20 -30.90 -24.55 -8.97
CA ARG A 20 -29.51 -24.09 -9.14
C ARG A 20 -28.60 -24.65 -8.06
N PRO A 21 -28.34 -25.97 -8.05
CA PRO A 21 -27.35 -26.52 -7.13
C PRO A 21 -26.00 -25.86 -7.42
N GLU A 22 -25.38 -25.32 -6.38
CA GLU A 22 -24.09 -24.65 -6.46
C GLU A 22 -23.05 -25.47 -5.72
N TYR A 23 -21.90 -25.67 -6.35
CA TYR A 23 -20.73 -26.21 -5.67
C TYR A 23 -19.89 -25.04 -5.17
N LEU A 24 -19.73 -24.96 -3.84
CA LEU A 24 -18.83 -24.01 -3.20
C LEU A 24 -17.40 -24.52 -3.39
N LEU A 25 -16.61 -23.83 -4.19
CA LEU A 25 -15.19 -24.13 -4.25
C LEU A 25 -14.52 -23.68 -2.95
N PRO A 26 -13.52 -24.43 -2.46
CA PRO A 26 -12.72 -23.95 -1.33
C PRO A 26 -12.16 -22.57 -1.66
N PRO A 27 -12.13 -21.64 -0.68
CA PRO A 27 -11.70 -20.27 -0.91
C PRO A 27 -10.29 -20.28 -1.48
N LYS A 28 -10.09 -19.59 -2.61
CA LYS A 28 -8.73 -19.33 -3.10
C LYS A 28 -8.18 -18.18 -2.27
N THR A 29 -7.17 -18.46 -1.47
CA THR A 29 -6.43 -17.44 -0.73
C THR A 29 -5.58 -16.64 -1.72
N LEU A 30 -6.02 -15.44 -2.07
CA LEU A 30 -5.12 -14.46 -2.71
C LEU A 30 -4.28 -13.82 -1.61
N ILE A 31 -3.01 -14.21 -1.56
CA ILE A 31 -2.00 -13.58 -0.72
C ILE A 31 -1.54 -12.33 -1.46
N LYS A 32 -2.09 -11.16 -1.08
CA LYS A 32 -1.58 -9.88 -1.56
C LYS A 32 -0.77 -9.25 -0.43
N PRO A 33 0.56 -9.31 -0.51
CA PRO A 33 1.37 -8.58 0.43
C PRO A 33 1.12 -7.07 0.29
N MET A 34 0.91 -6.38 1.40
CA MET A 34 0.62 -4.94 1.42
C MET A 34 1.21 -4.29 2.67
N ARG A 35 1.93 -3.18 2.47
CA ARG A 35 2.47 -2.33 3.55
C ARG A 35 1.76 -0.99 3.57
N ASN A 36 1.59 -0.42 4.76
CA ASN A 36 1.18 0.95 4.95
C ASN A 36 2.43 1.78 5.21
N ILE A 37 2.77 2.65 4.27
CA ILE A 37 3.98 3.47 4.28
C ILE A 37 3.56 4.93 4.42
N VAL A 38 4.19 5.68 5.31
CA VAL A 38 4.07 7.15 5.35
C VAL A 38 5.41 7.77 5.03
N LEU A 39 5.45 8.57 3.97
CA LEU A 39 6.59 9.43 3.66
C LEU A 39 6.46 10.71 4.47
N ILE A 40 7.48 11.04 5.24
CA ILE A 40 7.56 12.27 6.03
C ILE A 40 8.63 13.15 5.39
N LEU A 41 8.21 14.21 4.71
CA LEU A 41 9.09 15.08 3.93
C LEU A 41 9.29 16.43 4.60
N ASP A 42 10.55 16.81 4.77
CA ASP A 42 10.94 18.15 5.18
C ASP A 42 10.68 19.14 4.04
N VAL A 43 9.98 20.23 4.36
CA VAL A 43 9.71 21.34 3.45
C VAL A 43 10.11 22.68 4.08
N SER A 44 11.02 22.66 5.06
CA SER A 44 11.55 23.86 5.71
C SER A 44 12.43 24.69 4.76
N GLY A 45 12.88 25.86 5.23
CA GLY A 45 13.67 26.79 4.41
C GLY A 45 15.01 26.23 3.94
N SER A 46 15.62 25.31 4.70
CA SER A 46 16.87 24.65 4.29
C SER A 46 16.73 23.88 2.97
N MET A 47 15.53 23.41 2.67
CA MET A 47 15.21 22.63 1.47
C MET A 47 15.21 23.47 0.17
N GLU A 48 15.31 24.80 0.28
CA GLU A 48 15.54 25.71 -0.85
C GLU A 48 16.98 25.65 -1.38
N LYS A 49 17.95 25.25 -0.53
CA LYS A 49 19.37 25.18 -0.91
C LYS A 49 19.56 24.28 -2.14
N SER A 50 20.45 24.67 -3.04
CA SER A 50 20.79 23.89 -4.22
C SER A 50 21.55 22.62 -3.85
N SER A 51 21.17 21.52 -4.49
CA SER A 51 21.71 20.18 -4.32
C SER A 51 22.82 19.95 -5.36
N GLY A 52 24.02 20.48 -5.11
CA GLY A 52 25.22 20.22 -5.95
C GLY A 52 25.19 20.85 -7.34
N GLN A 53 25.88 20.22 -8.31
CA GLN A 53 26.18 20.77 -9.65
C GLN A 53 24.97 20.97 -10.59
N ASN A 54 23.78 20.46 -10.24
CA ASN A 54 22.63 20.39 -11.16
C ASN A 54 21.55 21.49 -10.96
N GLU A 55 21.84 22.57 -10.23
CA GLU A 55 20.91 23.71 -9.98
C GLU A 55 19.53 23.36 -9.39
N GLN A 56 19.26 22.09 -9.06
CA GLN A 56 18.00 21.65 -8.45
C GLN A 56 18.03 21.87 -6.94
N THR A 57 16.89 22.28 -6.37
CA THR A 57 16.77 22.41 -4.91
C THR A 57 16.79 21.03 -4.24
N ARG A 58 17.17 20.98 -2.96
CA ARG A 58 17.09 19.75 -2.16
C ARG A 58 15.68 19.16 -2.17
N LEU A 59 14.64 20.00 -2.07
CA LEU A 59 13.26 19.55 -2.18
C LEU A 59 12.97 18.88 -3.52
N GLN A 60 13.46 19.44 -4.63
CA GLN A 60 13.26 18.83 -5.96
C GLN A 60 13.93 17.46 -6.07
N ALA A 61 15.12 17.29 -5.49
CA ALA A 61 15.80 16.00 -5.43
C ALA A 61 14.99 14.97 -4.61
N VAL A 62 14.44 15.38 -3.47
CA VAL A 62 13.56 14.56 -2.63
C VAL A 62 12.25 14.21 -3.35
N GLN A 63 11.58 15.19 -3.97
CA GLN A 63 10.36 14.99 -4.75
C GLN A 63 10.58 13.97 -5.87
N GLN A 64 11.65 14.13 -6.65
CA GLN A 64 12.00 13.21 -7.71
C GLN A 64 12.19 11.79 -7.20
N THR A 65 12.87 11.64 -6.07
CA THR A 65 13.18 10.34 -5.51
C THR A 65 11.95 9.68 -4.90
N ALA A 66 11.11 10.45 -4.20
CA ALA A 66 9.83 10.00 -3.70
C ALA A 66 8.92 9.52 -4.86
N ARG A 67 8.91 10.21 -6.01
CA ARG A 67 8.16 9.77 -7.20
C ARG A 67 8.65 8.43 -7.74
N THR A 68 9.97 8.24 -7.82
CA THR A 68 10.58 6.96 -8.22
C THR A 68 10.25 5.85 -7.23
N PHE A 69 10.29 6.13 -5.93
CA PHE A 69 9.91 5.17 -4.90
C PHE A 69 8.44 4.74 -5.05
N ILE A 70 7.52 5.69 -5.18
CA ILE A 70 6.09 5.44 -5.32
C ILE A 70 5.78 4.63 -6.59
N SER A 71 6.46 4.92 -7.71
CA SER A 71 6.21 4.24 -8.98
C SER A 71 6.68 2.79 -9.01
N GLN A 72 7.71 2.45 -8.23
CA GLN A 72 8.24 1.09 -8.12
C GLN A 72 7.33 0.16 -7.29
N ARG A 73 6.50 0.70 -6.40
CA ARG A 73 5.58 -0.10 -5.58
C ARG A 73 4.41 -0.57 -6.43
N LYS A 74 4.00 -1.83 -6.30
CA LYS A 74 2.79 -2.34 -6.95
C LYS A 74 1.58 -2.32 -6.02
N ASN A 75 1.76 -2.78 -4.79
CA ASN A 75 0.67 -3.10 -3.88
C ASN A 75 0.65 -2.26 -2.60
N ASP A 76 1.70 -1.49 -2.32
CA ASP A 76 1.78 -0.71 -1.10
C ASP A 76 0.83 0.49 -1.11
N ARG A 77 0.34 0.81 0.08
CA ARG A 77 -0.42 2.03 0.34
C ARG A 77 0.52 3.07 0.91
N ILE A 78 0.49 4.26 0.33
CA ILE A 78 1.43 5.31 0.69
C ILE A 78 0.65 6.55 1.10
N GLY A 79 0.97 7.10 2.27
CA GLY A 79 0.54 8.41 2.75
C GLY A 79 1.69 9.41 2.72
N LEU A 80 1.36 10.69 2.85
CA LEU A 80 2.33 11.78 2.84
C LEU A 80 2.09 12.73 4.01
N VAL A 81 3.12 12.93 4.82
CA VAL A 81 3.19 13.95 5.86
C VAL A 81 4.28 14.94 5.43
N ILE A 82 4.00 16.22 5.58
CA ILE A 82 5.00 17.27 5.38
C ILE A 82 5.23 18.00 6.68
N PHE A 83 6.44 18.49 6.87
CA PHE A 83 6.76 19.25 8.06
C PHE A 83 7.79 20.36 7.81
N ALA A 84 7.64 21.41 8.60
CA ALA A 84 8.62 22.46 8.81
C ALA A 84 8.42 22.96 10.25
N SER A 85 7.99 24.21 10.47
CA SER A 85 7.66 24.73 11.80
C SER A 85 6.45 24.03 12.44
N GLN A 86 5.64 23.34 11.63
CA GLN A 86 4.53 22.49 12.03
C GLN A 86 4.53 21.24 11.15
N ALA A 87 3.80 20.20 11.58
CA ALA A 87 3.62 18.98 10.78
C ALA A 87 2.16 18.78 10.38
N TRP A 88 1.90 18.50 9.09
CA TRP A 88 0.56 18.29 8.55
C TRP A 88 0.46 17.00 7.72
N PRO A 89 -0.65 16.24 7.84
CA PRO A 89 -0.95 15.13 6.95
C PRO A 89 -1.40 15.67 5.58
N PHE A 90 -0.51 15.63 4.59
CA PHE A 90 -0.75 16.21 3.27
C PHE A 90 -1.54 15.30 2.33
N ALA A 91 -1.36 13.98 2.47
CA ALA A 91 -2.18 12.99 1.77
C ALA A 91 -2.49 11.78 2.66
N PRO A 92 -3.73 11.28 2.65
CA PRO A 92 -4.07 10.05 3.36
C PRO A 92 -3.39 8.84 2.73
N ILE A 93 -3.29 7.74 3.48
CA ILE A 93 -2.76 6.47 3.00
C ILE A 93 -3.67 5.91 1.91
N SER A 94 -3.15 5.76 0.69
CA SER A 94 -3.91 5.31 -0.50
C SER A 94 -3.07 4.43 -1.44
N GLU A 95 -3.74 3.62 -2.26
CA GLU A 95 -3.12 2.88 -3.38
C GLU A 95 -3.00 3.75 -4.65
N ASP A 96 -3.65 4.92 -4.67
CA ASP A 96 -3.63 5.85 -5.81
C ASP A 96 -2.30 6.62 -5.89
N LYS A 97 -1.37 6.03 -6.63
CA LYS A 97 -0.03 6.58 -6.87
C LYS A 97 -0.06 7.85 -7.69
N GLN A 98 -1.03 8.01 -8.60
CA GLN A 98 -1.10 9.19 -9.46
C GLN A 98 -1.51 10.40 -8.63
N ALA A 99 -2.55 10.25 -7.79
CA ALA A 99 -2.95 11.30 -6.86
C ALA A 99 -1.81 11.68 -5.91
N LEU A 100 -1.07 10.70 -5.39
CA LEU A 100 0.06 10.96 -4.50
C LEU A 100 1.22 11.69 -5.20
N GLN A 101 1.56 11.32 -6.43
CA GLN A 101 2.59 12.01 -7.21
C GLN A 101 2.20 13.47 -7.49
N SER A 102 0.94 13.73 -7.84
CA SER A 102 0.44 15.10 -8.02
C SER A 102 0.48 15.93 -6.73
N ARG A 103 0.36 15.30 -5.56
CA ARG A 103 0.55 15.97 -4.26
C ARG A 103 2.01 16.34 -4.04
N ILE A 104 2.93 15.43 -4.34
CA ILE A 104 4.38 15.70 -4.21
C ILE A 104 4.79 16.87 -5.10
N ASP A 105 4.25 16.98 -6.31
CA ASP A 105 4.55 18.08 -7.25
C ASP A 105 4.10 19.46 -6.75
N GLN A 106 3.17 19.52 -5.78
CA GLN A 106 2.67 20.77 -5.19
C GLN A 106 3.54 21.29 -4.04
N LEU A 107 4.53 20.51 -3.59
CA LEU A 107 5.37 20.90 -2.45
C LEU A 107 6.33 22.02 -2.86
N ALA A 108 6.46 23.01 -1.99
CA ALA A 108 7.37 24.13 -2.14
C ALA A 108 8.15 24.36 -0.83
N PRO A 109 9.43 24.77 -0.89
CA PRO A 109 10.19 25.10 0.31
C PRO A 109 9.53 26.22 1.10
N GLY A 110 9.57 26.13 2.43
CA GLY A 110 9.02 27.13 3.34
C GLY A 110 7.49 27.20 3.40
N MET A 111 6.75 26.33 2.70
CA MET A 111 5.28 26.46 2.55
C MET A 111 4.50 26.36 3.88
N ILE A 112 5.12 25.77 4.91
CA ILE A 112 4.54 25.60 6.26
C ILE A 112 5.53 26.05 7.37
N GLY A 113 6.39 27.02 7.04
CA GLY A 113 7.35 27.61 7.97
C GLY A 113 8.81 27.31 7.63
N GLN A 114 9.71 27.91 8.40
CA GLN A 114 11.16 27.90 8.12
C GLN A 114 11.97 26.98 9.05
N GLN A 115 11.38 26.56 10.16
CA GLN A 115 12.03 25.69 11.14
C GLN A 115 11.69 24.22 10.85
N THR A 116 12.19 23.31 11.67
CA THR A 116 12.05 21.86 11.48
C THR A 116 11.52 21.23 12.76
N ALA A 117 10.33 20.62 12.69
CA ALA A 117 9.63 19.98 13.81
C ALA A 117 9.50 18.47 13.59
N ILE A 118 10.61 17.74 13.80
CA ILE A 118 10.73 16.30 13.53
C ILE A 118 9.78 15.47 14.41
N GLY A 119 9.75 15.74 15.72
CA GLY A 119 8.95 14.96 16.68
C GLY A 119 7.44 15.11 16.44
N ASP A 120 7.00 16.33 16.11
CA ASP A 120 5.60 16.58 15.72
C ASP A 120 5.24 15.83 14.42
N ALA A 121 6.16 15.78 13.45
CA ALA A 121 5.98 15.05 12.20
C ALA A 121 5.85 13.54 12.40
N LEU A 122 6.69 12.96 13.27
CA LEU A 122 6.57 11.57 13.70
C LEU A 122 5.20 11.31 14.36
N GLY A 123 4.76 12.17 15.28
CA GLY A 123 3.46 12.02 15.93
C GLY A 123 2.29 12.03 14.94
N VAL A 124 2.32 12.93 13.96
CA VAL A 124 1.32 12.97 12.88
C VAL A 124 1.36 11.71 12.01
N ALA A 125 2.56 11.23 11.66
CA ALA A 125 2.73 10.02 10.87
C ALA A 125 2.23 8.76 11.59
N VAL A 126 2.53 8.62 12.89
CA VAL A 126 2.03 7.53 13.74
C VAL A 126 0.51 7.56 13.76
N LYS A 127 -0.11 8.72 14.00
CA LYS A 127 -1.57 8.87 13.99
C LYS A 127 -2.18 8.50 12.63
N LEU A 128 -1.52 8.86 11.53
CA LEU A 128 -1.98 8.53 10.18
C LEU A 128 -1.92 7.01 9.91
N LEU A 129 -0.84 6.35 10.34
CA LEU A 129 -0.67 4.89 10.23
C LEU A 129 -1.61 4.12 11.16
N ASP A 130 -1.90 4.66 12.35
CA ASP A 130 -2.77 4.02 13.33
C ASP A 130 -4.25 4.07 12.91
N ASN A 131 -4.67 5.17 12.28
CA ASN A 131 -6.01 5.32 11.72
C ASN A 131 -6.23 4.53 10.41
N SER A 132 -5.22 3.81 9.92
CA SER A 132 -5.42 2.95 8.74
C SER A 132 -6.35 1.79 9.12
N LEU A 133 -7.39 1.57 8.32
CA LEU A 133 -8.50 0.63 8.58
C LEU A 133 -8.08 -0.85 8.73
N GLU A 134 -6.79 -1.15 8.60
CA GLU A 134 -6.27 -2.50 8.39
C GLU A 134 -5.11 -2.77 9.35
N THR A 135 -5.45 -3.39 10.49
CA THR A 135 -4.54 -3.62 11.63
C THR A 135 -3.39 -4.57 11.32
N ASP A 136 -3.54 -5.46 10.34
CA ASP A 136 -2.57 -6.53 10.03
C ASP A 136 -1.50 -6.13 8.98
N ALA A 137 -1.52 -4.91 8.45
CA ALA A 137 -0.49 -4.45 7.52
C ALA A 137 0.75 -3.97 8.28
N ALA A 138 1.95 -4.30 7.78
CA ALA A 138 3.18 -3.71 8.31
C ALA A 138 3.13 -2.18 8.18
N LYS A 139 3.37 -1.47 9.29
CA LYS A 139 3.36 -0.02 9.37
C LYS A 139 4.79 0.50 9.33
N MET A 140 5.08 1.36 8.36
CA MET A 140 6.39 1.96 8.17
C MET A 140 6.26 3.46 7.97
N ALA A 141 7.15 4.22 8.59
CA ALA A 141 7.35 5.62 8.28
C ALA A 141 8.78 5.82 7.74
N ILE A 142 8.93 6.66 6.72
CA ILE A 142 10.26 7.09 6.27
C ILE A 142 10.37 8.60 6.41
N LEU A 143 11.29 9.03 7.24
CA LEU A 143 11.63 10.42 7.50
C LEU A 143 12.77 10.87 6.59
N LEU A 144 12.54 11.92 5.83
CA LEU A 144 13.54 12.58 4.99
C LEU A 144 13.74 14.01 5.48
N THR A 145 14.93 14.34 5.96
CA THR A 145 15.25 15.68 6.48
C THR A 145 16.70 16.06 6.20
N ASP A 146 16.93 17.35 6.01
CA ASP A 146 18.24 17.97 5.82
C ASP A 146 18.63 18.90 6.97
N GLY A 147 17.89 18.86 8.08
CA GLY A 147 18.02 19.80 9.19
C GLY A 147 17.88 19.16 10.56
N ASN A 148 18.19 19.96 11.58
CA ASN A 148 18.08 19.57 12.98
C ASN A 148 16.69 19.94 13.51
N ASP A 149 16.24 19.20 14.52
CA ASP A 149 15.02 19.56 15.21
C ASP A 149 15.18 20.91 15.93
N THR A 150 14.34 21.87 15.57
CA THR A 150 14.44 23.27 16.04
C THR A 150 13.13 23.81 16.59
N ALA A 151 12.01 23.16 16.28
CA ALA A 151 10.68 23.68 16.61
C ALA A 151 9.69 22.63 17.13
N SER A 152 10.10 21.36 17.32
CA SER A 152 9.17 20.35 17.83
C SER A 152 8.67 20.68 19.22
N LYS A 153 7.36 20.50 19.41
CA LYS A 153 6.74 20.53 20.74
C LYS A 153 6.85 19.18 21.42
N LEU A 154 6.76 18.10 20.65
CA LEU A 154 7.01 16.74 21.09
C LEU A 154 8.48 16.40 20.88
N ASP A 155 9.17 15.97 21.94
CA ASP A 155 10.55 15.49 21.84
C ASP A 155 10.65 14.34 20.81
N PRO A 156 11.57 14.41 19.82
CA PRO A 156 11.67 13.39 18.78
C PRO A 156 11.95 11.96 19.29
N LYS A 157 12.66 11.80 20.42
CA LYS A 157 12.89 10.49 21.04
C LYS A 157 11.61 9.96 21.67
N VAL A 158 10.81 10.82 22.29
CA VAL A 158 9.49 10.44 22.82
C VAL A 158 8.55 10.09 21.66
N ALA A 159 8.60 10.82 20.56
CA ALA A 159 7.84 10.51 19.34
C ALA A 159 8.25 9.15 18.74
N ALA A 160 9.54 8.82 18.75
CA ALA A 160 10.04 7.51 18.33
C ALA A 160 9.57 6.37 19.26
N GLN A 161 9.54 6.59 20.58
CA GLN A 161 8.99 5.62 21.52
C GLN A 161 7.50 5.40 21.29
N LEU A 162 6.75 6.47 20.99
CA LEU A 162 5.34 6.37 20.60
C LEU A 162 5.18 5.55 19.31
N ALA A 163 6.03 5.79 18.30
CA ALA A 163 6.03 5.01 17.06
C ALA A 163 6.28 3.51 17.34
N ALA A 164 7.27 3.19 18.16
CA ALA A 164 7.57 1.81 18.56
C ALA A 164 6.38 1.15 19.28
N ALA A 165 5.72 1.88 20.19
CA ALA A 165 4.53 1.40 20.91
C ALA A 165 3.34 1.09 19.98
N HIS A 166 3.24 1.79 18.84
CA HIS A 166 2.23 1.55 17.81
C HIS A 166 2.69 0.58 16.70
N HIS A 167 3.81 -0.12 16.90
CA HIS A 167 4.42 -1.02 15.91
C HIS A 167 4.73 -0.35 14.56
N VAL A 168 5.10 0.94 14.60
CA VAL A 168 5.55 1.69 13.44
C VAL A 168 7.08 1.65 13.39
N MET A 169 7.61 1.01 12.34
CA MET A 169 9.05 1.04 12.06
C MET A 169 9.41 2.36 11.37
N VAL A 170 10.38 3.09 11.91
CA VAL A 170 10.80 4.39 11.36
C VAL A 170 12.18 4.28 10.73
N HIS A 171 12.23 4.58 9.45
CA HIS A 171 13.46 4.73 8.67
C HIS A 171 13.80 6.20 8.56
N THR A 172 15.07 6.57 8.74
CA THR A 172 15.50 7.97 8.65
C THR A 172 16.55 8.14 7.56
N ILE A 173 16.38 9.16 6.73
CA ILE A 173 17.29 9.50 5.65
C ILE A 173 17.72 10.95 5.86
N ALA A 174 18.99 11.13 6.23
CA ALA A 174 19.63 12.44 6.32
C ALA A 174 20.06 12.88 4.92
N PHE A 175 19.66 14.09 4.50
CA PHE A 175 20.06 14.69 3.24
C PHE A 175 21.11 15.78 3.50
N GLY A 176 22.30 15.66 2.93
CA GLY A 176 23.36 16.64 3.15
C GLY A 176 24.71 16.21 2.58
N ASP A 177 25.59 17.19 2.34
CA ASP A 177 26.96 16.96 1.90
C ASP A 177 27.87 16.83 3.12
N GLU A 178 28.73 15.80 3.16
CA GLU A 178 29.69 15.55 4.24
C GLU A 178 30.64 16.75 4.47
N ASN A 179 30.83 17.58 3.43
CA ASN A 179 31.73 18.74 3.46
C ASN A 179 31.05 20.06 3.87
N SER A 180 29.79 20.04 4.31
CA SER A 180 29.12 21.23 4.82
C SER A 180 29.67 21.69 6.19
N SER A 181 29.67 23.01 6.41
CA SER A 181 30.14 23.65 7.64
C SER A 181 29.48 23.04 8.90
N GLU A 182 30.21 22.98 10.03
CA GLU A 182 29.74 22.30 11.26
C GLU A 182 28.40 22.81 11.82
N GLU A 183 28.02 24.06 11.55
CA GLU A 183 26.73 24.64 11.97
C GLU A 183 25.53 24.19 11.11
N ASP A 184 25.76 23.65 9.91
CA ASP A 184 24.75 23.17 8.97
C ASP A 184 24.66 21.62 8.95
N LYS A 185 25.39 20.93 9.85
CA LYS A 185 25.41 19.46 9.91
C LYS A 185 24.14 18.92 10.57
N VAL A 186 23.45 18.07 9.82
CA VAL A 186 22.32 17.27 10.30
C VAL A 186 22.73 16.46 11.53
N ASP A 187 21.89 16.48 12.57
CA ASP A 187 22.03 15.62 13.75
C ASP A 187 21.76 14.15 13.39
N THR A 188 22.78 13.49 12.85
CA THR A 188 22.75 12.07 12.51
C THR A 188 22.60 11.18 13.73
N GLY A 189 23.00 11.64 14.92
CA GLY A 189 22.82 10.93 16.19
C GLY A 189 21.35 10.79 16.54
N LEU A 190 20.60 11.89 16.47
CA LEU A 190 19.14 11.88 16.69
C LEU A 190 18.42 10.96 15.71
N LEU A 191 18.75 11.04 14.42
CA LEU A 191 18.12 10.20 13.39
C LEU A 191 18.43 8.72 13.61
N THR A 192 19.67 8.39 13.99
CA THR A 192 20.08 7.03 14.35
C THR A 192 19.33 6.53 15.58
N ASP A 193 19.16 7.37 16.60
CA ASP A 193 18.40 7.03 17.80
C ASP A 193 16.93 6.74 17.47
N ILE A 194 16.28 7.57 16.64
CA ILE A 194 14.89 7.38 16.21
C ILE A 194 14.73 6.03 15.48
N ALA A 195 15.63 5.75 14.53
CA ALA A 195 15.63 4.49 13.80
C ALA A 195 15.85 3.30 14.74
N ALA A 196 16.83 3.38 15.64
CA ALA A 196 17.15 2.31 16.59
C ALA A 196 15.99 2.00 17.55
N ILE A 197 15.32 3.03 18.09
CA ILE A 197 14.18 2.88 19.01
C ILE A 197 13.04 2.09 18.35
N THR A 198 12.82 2.29 17.06
CA THR A 198 11.70 1.71 16.31
C THR A 198 12.07 0.43 15.54
N GLY A 199 13.33 0.00 15.61
CA GLY A 199 13.85 -1.15 14.87
C GLY A 199 14.04 -0.90 13.37
N GLY A 200 14.08 0.36 12.94
CA GLY A 200 14.43 0.75 11.59
C GLY A 200 15.92 0.99 11.41
N HIS A 201 16.25 1.67 10.32
CA HIS A 201 17.63 1.98 9.92
C HIS A 201 17.76 3.44 9.55
N ALA A 202 18.94 3.99 9.85
CA ALA A 202 19.33 5.34 9.49
C ALA A 202 20.32 5.29 8.34
N TRP A 203 20.10 6.15 7.34
CA TRP A 203 21.00 6.32 6.21
C TRP A 203 21.34 7.77 6.04
N GLN A 204 22.53 7.99 5.49
CA GLN A 204 22.95 9.29 5.02
C GLN A 204 23.02 9.22 3.51
N ALA A 205 22.14 9.99 2.86
CA ALA A 205 22.17 10.12 1.43
C ALA A 205 23.04 11.33 1.08
N ALA A 206 24.19 11.06 0.47
CA ALA A 206 24.87 12.09 -0.30
C ALA A 206 23.90 12.62 -1.37
N THR A 207 24.16 13.84 -1.82
CA THR A 207 23.44 14.62 -2.86
C THR A 207 23.16 13.87 -4.19
N HIS A 208 23.63 12.63 -4.33
CA HIS A 208 23.51 11.79 -5.51
C HIS A 208 22.23 10.93 -5.46
N ARG A 209 21.46 10.98 -6.55
CA ARG A 209 20.22 10.20 -6.79
C ARG A 209 20.33 8.72 -6.46
N ASP A 210 21.50 8.12 -6.67
CA ASP A 210 21.72 6.68 -6.53
C ASP A 210 21.78 6.23 -5.07
N ALA A 211 22.14 7.11 -4.14
CA ALA A 211 22.25 6.79 -2.72
C ALA A 211 20.87 6.44 -2.13
N LEU A 212 19.83 7.23 -2.41
CA LEU A 212 18.47 6.92 -1.95
C LEU A 212 17.91 5.64 -2.60
N ALA A 213 18.21 5.38 -3.88
CA ALA A 213 17.74 4.18 -4.55
C ALA A 213 18.23 2.89 -3.86
N GLN A 214 19.47 2.90 -3.35
CA GLN A 214 20.04 1.79 -2.58
C GLN A 214 19.38 1.65 -1.21
N VAL A 215 19.09 2.76 -0.53
CA VAL A 215 18.32 2.77 0.73
C VAL A 215 16.97 2.08 0.55
N TRP A 216 16.29 2.38 -0.55
CA TRP A 216 14.98 1.78 -0.85
C TRP A 216 15.05 0.27 -1.10
N GLN A 217 16.11 -0.22 -1.77
CA GLN A 217 16.33 -1.65 -1.94
C GLN A 217 16.58 -2.37 -0.61
N GLN A 218 17.29 -1.72 0.32
CA GLN A 218 17.53 -2.30 1.65
C GLN A 218 16.24 -2.35 2.49
N ILE A 219 15.41 -1.32 2.42
CA ILE A 219 14.09 -1.30 3.07
C ILE A 219 13.22 -2.46 2.58
N ASP A 220 13.30 -2.81 1.29
CA ASP A 220 12.59 -3.96 0.73
C ASP A 220 13.11 -5.31 1.18
N ALA A 221 14.42 -5.46 1.30
CA ALA A 221 15.01 -6.70 1.74
C ALA A 221 14.68 -7.01 3.22
N GLN A 222 14.48 -5.97 4.03
CA GLN A 222 14.39 -6.09 5.48
C GLN A 222 12.96 -6.02 6.04
N THR A 223 12.00 -5.52 5.26
CA THR A 223 10.59 -5.46 5.68
C THR A 223 9.74 -6.42 4.84
N PRO A 224 9.72 -7.72 5.16
CA PRO A 224 8.90 -8.69 4.45
C PRO A 224 7.42 -8.33 4.63
N GLU A 225 6.71 -8.38 3.51
CA GLU A 225 5.34 -7.92 3.43
C GLU A 225 4.39 -8.86 4.22
N GLN A 226 3.48 -8.30 5.02
CA GLN A 226 2.49 -9.12 5.76
C GLN A 226 1.39 -9.62 4.84
N VAL A 227 1.05 -10.90 5.02
CA VAL A 227 0.21 -11.69 4.13
C VAL A 227 -1.25 -11.57 4.52
N LYS A 228 -2.05 -10.86 3.71
CA LYS A 228 -3.51 -10.95 3.79
C LYS A 228 -4.05 -12.00 2.85
N THR A 229 -4.88 -12.89 3.38
CA THR A 229 -5.66 -13.86 2.61
C THR A 229 -7.05 -13.29 2.33
N LEU A 230 -7.27 -12.74 1.13
CA LEU A 230 -8.63 -12.44 0.68
C LEU A 230 -9.28 -13.75 0.24
N GLY A 231 -10.28 -14.20 1.01
CA GLY A 231 -11.08 -15.38 0.68
C GLY A 231 -12.16 -15.03 -0.33
N LEU A 232 -11.84 -15.12 -1.63
CA LEU A 232 -12.86 -15.05 -2.68
C LEU A 232 -13.41 -16.46 -2.91
N SER A 233 -14.67 -16.67 -2.52
CA SER A 233 -15.41 -17.92 -2.74
C SER A 233 -16.07 -17.87 -4.11
N TRP A 234 -15.60 -18.72 -5.03
CA TRP A 234 -16.16 -18.82 -6.38
C TRP A 234 -17.29 -19.84 -6.37
N HIS A 235 -18.47 -19.43 -6.84
CA HIS A 235 -19.62 -20.32 -6.98
C HIS A 235 -19.58 -20.95 -8.37
N ARG A 236 -19.58 -22.29 -8.46
CA ARG A 236 -19.79 -22.98 -9.74
C ARG A 236 -21.21 -23.50 -9.83
N PRO A 237 -22.05 -22.95 -10.74
CA PRO A 237 -23.39 -23.46 -10.94
C PRO A 237 -23.35 -24.86 -11.58
N LEU A 238 -23.99 -25.84 -10.94
CA LEU A 238 -24.10 -27.21 -11.43
C LEU A 238 -25.37 -27.48 -12.26
N PHE A 239 -26.26 -26.49 -12.42
CA PHE A 239 -27.55 -26.66 -13.11
C PHE A 239 -27.44 -27.16 -14.56
N VAL A 240 -26.27 -26.97 -15.19
CA VAL A 240 -26.00 -27.40 -16.56
C VAL A 240 -26.18 -28.92 -16.70
N TRP A 241 -25.76 -29.71 -15.71
CA TRP A 241 -25.86 -31.17 -15.74
C TRP A 241 -27.31 -31.70 -15.79
N PRO A 242 -28.21 -31.37 -14.83
CA PRO A 242 -29.59 -31.81 -14.89
C PRO A 242 -30.35 -31.22 -16.08
N LEU A 243 -30.02 -29.99 -16.49
CA LEU A 243 -30.65 -29.34 -17.65
C LEU A 243 -30.27 -30.03 -18.96
N SER A 244 -28.99 -30.33 -19.18
CA SER A 244 -28.52 -31.06 -20.36
C SER A 244 -29.11 -32.47 -20.44
N LEU A 245 -29.26 -33.16 -19.30
CA LEU A 245 -29.88 -34.47 -19.24
C LEU A 245 -31.38 -34.42 -19.57
N ALA A 246 -32.11 -33.43 -19.02
CA ALA A 246 -33.52 -33.21 -19.35
C ALA A 246 -33.71 -32.91 -20.85
N LEU A 247 -32.86 -32.08 -21.43
CA LEU A 247 -32.89 -31.72 -22.84
C LEU A 247 -32.65 -32.94 -23.73
N LEU A 248 -31.65 -33.77 -23.40
CA LEU A 248 -31.32 -34.97 -24.15
C LEU A 248 -32.46 -36.00 -24.10
N LEU A 249 -33.08 -36.21 -22.94
CA LEU A 249 -34.24 -37.10 -22.80
C LEU A 249 -35.45 -36.62 -23.60
N LEU A 250 -35.70 -35.30 -23.62
CA LEU A 250 -36.77 -34.71 -24.41
C LEU A 250 -36.53 -34.91 -25.91
N LEU A 251 -35.30 -34.66 -26.38
CA LEU A 251 -34.93 -34.88 -27.79
C LEU A 251 -35.09 -36.34 -28.20
N LEU A 252 -34.60 -37.30 -27.39
CA LEU A 252 -34.77 -38.73 -27.65
C LEU A 252 -36.26 -39.12 -27.72
N PHE A 253 -37.07 -38.61 -26.80
CA PHE A 253 -38.52 -38.89 -26.79
C PHE A 253 -39.20 -38.37 -28.07
N VAL A 254 -38.89 -37.14 -28.49
CA VAL A 254 -39.42 -36.55 -29.73
C VAL A 254 -38.96 -37.35 -30.95
N SER A 255 -37.68 -37.74 -31.05
CA SER A 255 -37.17 -38.57 -32.14
C SER A 255 -37.86 -39.94 -32.21
N ILE A 256 -38.00 -40.64 -31.09
CA ILE A 256 -38.68 -41.95 -31.06
C ILE A 256 -40.16 -41.82 -31.43
N SER A 257 -40.85 -40.79 -30.91
CA SER A 257 -42.27 -40.57 -31.20
C SER A 257 -42.55 -40.18 -32.65
N THR A 258 -41.63 -39.44 -33.29
CA THR A 258 -41.73 -39.08 -34.71
C THR A 258 -41.40 -40.27 -35.62
N LEU A 259 -40.40 -41.09 -35.27
CA LEU A 259 -40.08 -42.35 -35.96
C LEU A 259 -41.23 -43.38 -35.85
N ALA A 260 -41.87 -43.48 -34.69
CA ALA A 260 -43.02 -44.35 -34.48
C ALA A 260 -44.24 -43.90 -35.31
N ARG A 261 -44.50 -42.59 -35.41
CA ARG A 261 -45.57 -42.04 -36.27
C ARG A 261 -45.31 -42.17 -37.77
N ARG A 262 -44.05 -42.30 -38.20
CA ARG A 262 -43.69 -42.54 -39.61
C ARG A 262 -43.79 -44.00 -40.04
N ARG A 263 -43.91 -44.94 -39.09
CA ARG A 263 -44.04 -46.39 -39.34
C ARG A 263 -45.48 -46.90 -39.32
N VAL A 264 -46.44 -46.04 -38.99
CA VAL A 264 -47.89 -46.27 -39.09
C VAL A 264 -48.39 -45.54 -40.33
#